data_AF-A0A7Y5FNN6-F1
#
_entry.id   AF-A0A7Y5FNN6-F1
#
_cell.length_a   1.000
_cell.length_b   1.000
_cell.length_c   1.000
_cell.angle_alpha   90.00
_cell.angle_beta   90.00
_cell.angle_gamma   90.00
#
_symmetry.space_group_name_H-M   'P 1'
#
loop_
_entity.id
_entity.type
_entity.pdbx_description
1 polymer ?
#
loop_
_entity_poly.entity_id
_entity_poly.type
_entity_poly.pdbx_seq_one_letter_code
_entity_poly.pdbx_strand_id
1 'polypeptide(L)'
;MSILPVKAQQPAVYNSDMNILRFADYLLRDSDFLRASIEYKRLENSPLWGDSLILRTGVALMNADKYEEAGYLFRSVSSREYEPHADYYYRYGNLLSPGSMPPPRGLSEYALSDQPVFLRLKYLTFAVMNINHDAPVKAEVFSEQNRKNFLRITAHNASPDYRSPLAAALFSTVLPGSGKIYTGFYGDGFVSLLMTGLMTYLSWDNFKSENNIRGWIFGGLAAFFYAGNIYGSYISAEVYNNNKDEEIQRLIDEMLYSDEIRNPEGLEVIK
;
A
#
# COMPACT_ATOMS: atom_id res chain seq x y z
N MET A 1 -38.83 -36.56 -47.66
CA MET A 1 -38.09 -35.45 -47.03
C MET A 1 -37.35 -36.05 -45.84
N SER A 2 -36.10 -36.46 -46.07
CA SER A 2 -35.30 -37.20 -45.09
C SER A 2 -34.46 -36.21 -44.31
N ILE A 3 -34.73 -36.06 -43.02
CA ILE A 3 -33.96 -35.19 -42.12
C ILE A 3 -32.69 -35.96 -41.76
N LEU A 4 -31.53 -35.52 -42.26
CA LEU A 4 -30.24 -36.04 -41.84
C LEU A 4 -29.98 -35.62 -40.38
N PRO A 5 -29.48 -36.52 -39.51
CA PRO A 5 -29.09 -36.13 -38.17
C PRO A 5 -27.85 -35.24 -38.25
N VAL A 6 -27.94 -34.05 -37.63
CA VAL A 6 -26.77 -33.21 -37.36
C VAL A 6 -25.85 -33.99 -36.45
N LYS A 7 -24.68 -34.39 -36.97
CA LYS A 7 -23.61 -34.96 -36.17
C LYS A 7 -23.21 -33.93 -35.12
N ALA A 8 -23.54 -34.17 -33.85
CA ALA A 8 -22.98 -33.39 -32.75
C ALA A 8 -21.44 -33.44 -32.86
N GLN A 9 -20.81 -32.27 -32.92
CA GLN A 9 -19.35 -32.17 -32.84
C GLN A 9 -18.89 -32.86 -31.54
N GLN A 10 -17.92 -33.77 -31.68
CA GLN A 10 -17.50 -34.66 -30.60
C GLN A 10 -16.94 -33.87 -29.40
N PRO A 11 -17.38 -34.16 -28.16
CA PRO A 11 -16.88 -33.48 -26.93
C PRO A 11 -15.37 -33.64 -26.68
N ALA A 12 -14.73 -34.63 -27.32
CA ALA A 12 -13.29 -34.86 -27.21
C ALA A 12 -12.43 -33.76 -27.87
N VAL A 13 -12.96 -33.05 -28.88
CA VAL A 13 -12.22 -31.97 -29.56
C VAL A 13 -12.23 -30.70 -28.70
N TYR A 14 -13.34 -30.40 -28.01
CA TYR A 14 -13.50 -29.19 -27.19
C TYR A 14 -12.58 -29.18 -25.97
N ASN A 15 -12.36 -30.34 -25.33
CA ASN A 15 -11.54 -30.47 -24.11
C ASN A 15 -10.05 -30.77 -24.38
N SER A 16 -9.55 -30.55 -25.60
CA SER A 16 -8.10 -30.66 -25.82
C SER A 16 -7.35 -29.53 -25.09
N ASP A 17 -6.18 -29.83 -24.55
CA ASP A 17 -5.34 -28.86 -23.82
C ASP A 17 -5.13 -27.56 -24.61
N MET A 18 -4.97 -27.68 -25.94
CA MET A 18 -4.80 -26.54 -26.84
C MET A 18 -6.06 -25.67 -26.95
N ASN A 19 -7.26 -26.25 -26.90
CA ASN A 19 -8.50 -25.48 -26.92
C ASN A 19 -8.78 -24.82 -25.58
N ILE A 20 -8.46 -25.50 -24.46
CA ILE A 20 -8.51 -24.89 -23.13
C ILE A 20 -7.56 -23.70 -23.07
N LEU A 21 -6.32 -23.85 -23.55
CA LEU A 21 -5.34 -22.77 -23.60
C LEU A 21 -5.86 -21.56 -24.41
N ARG A 22 -6.36 -21.79 -25.63
CA ARG A 22 -6.91 -20.73 -26.47
C ARG A 22 -8.10 -20.01 -25.84
N PHE A 23 -8.95 -20.76 -25.13
CA PHE A 23 -10.09 -20.19 -24.42
C PHE A 23 -9.65 -19.38 -23.20
N ALA A 24 -8.68 -19.87 -22.43
CA ALA A 24 -8.09 -19.14 -21.32
C ALA A 24 -7.40 -17.84 -21.78
N ASP A 25 -6.62 -17.90 -22.88
CA ASP A 25 -6.01 -16.72 -23.50
C ASP A 25 -7.07 -15.71 -23.99
N TYR A 26 -8.18 -16.19 -24.56
CA TYR A 26 -9.31 -15.32 -24.92
C TYR A 26 -9.88 -14.60 -23.69
N LEU A 27 -10.15 -15.33 -22.60
CA LEU A 27 -10.69 -14.76 -21.36
C LEU A 27 -9.73 -13.75 -20.74
N LEU A 28 -8.43 -14.05 -20.75
CA LEU A 28 -7.40 -13.17 -20.22
C LEU A 28 -7.40 -11.82 -20.97
N ARG A 29 -7.50 -11.84 -22.30
CA ARG A 29 -7.58 -10.62 -23.12
C ARG A 29 -8.88 -9.86 -22.93
N ASP A 30 -9.98 -10.57 -22.66
CA ASP A 30 -11.29 -9.98 -22.38
C ASP A 30 -11.41 -9.46 -20.93
N SER A 31 -10.32 -9.54 -20.15
CA SER A 31 -10.26 -9.15 -18.73
C SER A 31 -11.16 -9.99 -17.80
N ASP A 32 -11.62 -11.17 -18.24
CA ASP A 32 -12.30 -12.15 -17.38
C ASP A 32 -11.26 -12.98 -16.61
N PHE A 33 -10.49 -12.30 -15.76
CA PHE A 33 -9.29 -12.81 -15.11
C PHE A 33 -9.55 -14.03 -14.22
N LEU A 34 -10.66 -14.02 -13.47
CA LEU A 34 -11.01 -15.13 -12.59
C LEU A 34 -11.27 -16.40 -13.43
N ARG A 35 -12.06 -16.32 -14.50
CA ARG A 35 -12.31 -17.49 -15.35
C ARG A 35 -11.06 -17.90 -16.12
N ALA A 36 -10.28 -16.95 -16.63
CA ALA A 36 -9.00 -17.25 -17.27
C ALA A 36 -8.09 -18.08 -16.35
N SER A 37 -7.96 -17.67 -15.07
CA SER A 37 -7.16 -18.40 -14.09
C SER A 37 -7.65 -19.83 -13.83
N ILE A 38 -8.98 -20.03 -13.81
CA ILE A 38 -9.59 -21.36 -13.65
C ILE A 38 -9.28 -22.23 -14.86
N GLU A 39 -9.44 -21.69 -16.08
CA GLU A 39 -9.17 -22.44 -17.31
C GLU A 39 -7.68 -22.79 -17.45
N TYR A 40 -6.76 -21.88 -17.11
CA TYR A 40 -5.34 -22.19 -17.11
C TYR A 40 -4.98 -23.29 -16.10
N LYS A 41 -5.54 -23.25 -14.88
CA LYS A 41 -5.29 -24.29 -13.86
C LYS A 41 -5.72 -25.69 -14.30
N ARG A 42 -6.68 -25.83 -15.22
CA ARG A 42 -7.05 -27.14 -15.79
C ARG A 42 -5.89 -27.80 -16.54
N LEU A 43 -4.90 -27.01 -16.96
CA LEU A 43 -3.73 -27.47 -17.69
C LEU A 43 -2.55 -27.82 -16.76
N GLU A 44 -2.69 -27.78 -15.44
CA GLU A 44 -1.56 -28.02 -14.51
C GLU A 44 -0.88 -29.40 -14.69
N ASN A 45 -1.64 -30.41 -15.12
CA ASN A 45 -1.13 -31.75 -15.44
C ASN A 45 -0.78 -31.95 -16.93
N SER A 46 -0.90 -30.90 -17.75
CA SER A 46 -0.59 -30.93 -19.18
C SER A 46 0.91 -30.73 -19.43
N PRO A 47 1.48 -31.32 -20.49
CA PRO A 47 2.82 -30.95 -20.98
C PRO A 47 2.96 -29.46 -21.34
N LEU A 48 1.84 -28.74 -21.53
CA LEU A 48 1.84 -27.29 -21.78
C LEU A 48 2.13 -26.46 -20.50
N TRP A 49 2.10 -27.07 -19.32
CA TRP A 49 2.36 -26.41 -18.04
C TRP A 49 3.85 -26.11 -17.84
N GLY A 50 4.30 -25.02 -18.47
CA GLY A 50 5.63 -24.44 -18.28
C GLY A 50 5.57 -23.00 -17.78
N ASP A 51 6.74 -22.41 -17.56
CA ASP A 51 6.92 -21.06 -16.99
C ASP A 51 6.07 -19.97 -17.65
N SER A 52 5.93 -20.01 -18.99
CA SER A 52 5.05 -19.08 -19.71
C SER A 52 3.60 -19.20 -19.23
N LEU A 53 3.04 -20.42 -19.17
CA LEU A 53 1.67 -20.66 -18.73
C LEU A 53 1.47 -20.37 -17.24
N ILE A 54 2.45 -20.72 -16.41
CA ILE A 54 2.48 -20.39 -14.97
C ILE A 54 2.42 -18.87 -14.79
N LEU A 55 3.21 -18.11 -15.55
CA LEU A 55 3.22 -16.65 -15.51
C LEU A 55 1.85 -16.08 -15.89
N ARG A 56 1.26 -16.53 -17.01
CA ARG A 56 -0.10 -16.11 -17.44
C ARG A 56 -1.15 -16.41 -16.38
N THR A 57 -1.07 -17.58 -15.74
CA THR A 57 -1.97 -17.97 -14.66
C THR A 57 -1.81 -17.07 -13.44
N GLY A 58 -0.56 -16.78 -13.03
CA GLY A 58 -0.26 -15.88 -11.92
C GLY A 58 -0.77 -14.46 -12.18
N VAL A 59 -0.61 -13.94 -13.40
CA VAL A 59 -1.12 -12.62 -13.79
C VAL A 59 -2.65 -12.58 -13.78
N ALA A 60 -3.32 -13.63 -14.28
CA ALA A 60 -4.77 -13.74 -14.18
C ALA A 60 -5.24 -13.73 -12.71
N LEU A 61 -4.56 -14.48 -11.83
CA LEU A 61 -4.87 -14.48 -10.39
C LEU A 61 -4.64 -13.11 -9.75
N MET A 62 -3.54 -12.43 -10.07
CA MET A 62 -3.28 -11.07 -9.57
C MET A 62 -4.41 -10.10 -9.91
N ASN A 63 -4.83 -10.08 -11.17
CA ASN A 63 -5.90 -9.19 -11.63
C ASN A 63 -7.29 -9.63 -11.13
N ALA A 64 -7.41 -10.83 -10.56
CA ALA A 64 -8.60 -11.32 -9.87
C ALA A 64 -8.50 -11.16 -8.32
N ASP A 65 -7.57 -10.34 -7.83
CA ASP A 65 -7.28 -10.11 -6.40
C ASP A 65 -6.89 -11.38 -5.61
N LYS A 66 -6.42 -12.42 -6.30
CA LYS A 66 -5.90 -13.68 -5.71
C LYS A 66 -4.39 -13.61 -5.53
N TYR A 67 -3.93 -12.62 -4.77
CA TYR A 67 -2.51 -12.30 -4.59
C TYR A 67 -1.70 -13.49 -4.05
N GLU A 68 -2.15 -14.12 -2.96
CA GLU A 68 -1.42 -15.23 -2.32
C GLU A 68 -1.12 -16.37 -3.31
N GLU A 69 -2.15 -16.83 -4.03
CA GLU A 69 -2.03 -17.90 -5.03
C GLU A 69 -1.11 -17.51 -6.19
N ALA A 70 -1.24 -16.27 -6.68
CA ALA A 70 -0.35 -15.74 -7.71
C ALA A 70 1.11 -15.74 -7.24
N GLY A 71 1.36 -15.34 -6.00
CA GLY A 71 2.69 -15.31 -5.39
C GLY A 71 3.37 -16.67 -5.32
N TYR A 72 2.62 -17.75 -5.11
CA TYR A 72 3.16 -19.12 -5.17
C TYR A 72 3.58 -19.51 -6.60
N LEU A 73 2.76 -19.16 -7.60
CA LEU A 73 3.07 -19.44 -9.00
C LEU A 73 4.29 -18.64 -9.49
N PHE A 74 4.41 -17.36 -9.15
CA PHE A 74 5.58 -16.58 -9.57
C PHE A 74 6.90 -17.14 -9.03
N ARG A 75 6.89 -17.82 -7.88
CA ARG A 75 8.09 -18.48 -7.34
C ARG A 75 8.46 -19.77 -8.05
N SER A 76 7.51 -20.43 -8.71
CA SER A 76 7.83 -21.67 -9.42
C SER A 76 8.46 -21.40 -10.79
N VAL A 77 8.28 -20.19 -11.33
CA VAL A 77 8.99 -19.71 -12.53
C VAL A 77 10.49 -19.67 -12.26
N SER A 78 11.30 -20.23 -13.15
CA SER A 78 12.75 -20.41 -12.95
C SER A 78 13.61 -20.20 -14.20
N SER A 79 12.98 -20.20 -15.38
CA SER A 79 13.65 -19.94 -16.65
C SER A 79 14.09 -18.48 -16.74
N ARG A 80 15.28 -18.28 -17.33
CA ARG A 80 15.89 -16.96 -17.49
C ARG A 80 15.02 -15.98 -18.30
N GLU A 81 14.16 -16.49 -19.16
CA GLU A 81 13.24 -15.68 -19.98
C GLU A 81 12.08 -15.09 -19.15
N TYR A 82 11.47 -15.89 -18.27
CA TYR A 82 10.25 -15.52 -17.56
C TYR A 82 10.47 -15.09 -16.11
N GLU A 83 11.60 -15.46 -15.48
CA GLU A 83 11.89 -15.15 -14.08
C GLU A 83 11.87 -13.64 -13.76
N PRO A 84 12.43 -12.73 -14.59
CA PRO A 84 12.32 -11.29 -14.32
C PRO A 84 10.89 -10.76 -14.34
N HIS A 85 10.03 -11.33 -15.19
CA HIS A 85 8.61 -10.97 -15.25
C HIS A 85 7.86 -11.49 -14.02
N ALA A 86 8.17 -12.71 -13.58
CA ALA A 86 7.59 -13.27 -12.37
C ALA A 86 7.99 -12.46 -11.13
N ASP A 87 9.28 -12.07 -10.99
CA ASP A 87 9.76 -11.20 -9.92
C ASP A 87 9.06 -9.82 -9.97
N TYR A 88 8.88 -9.25 -11.16
CA TYR A 88 8.11 -8.03 -11.35
C TYR A 88 6.70 -8.13 -10.78
N TYR A 89 5.90 -9.10 -11.27
CA TYR A 89 4.51 -9.24 -10.84
C TYR A 89 4.41 -9.57 -9.34
N TYR A 90 5.33 -10.38 -8.84
CA TYR A 90 5.44 -10.68 -7.43
C TYR A 90 5.69 -9.41 -6.58
N ARG A 91 6.64 -8.55 -6.96
CA ARG A 91 6.92 -7.28 -6.27
C ARG A 91 5.78 -6.29 -6.38
N TYR A 92 5.19 -6.20 -7.57
CA TYR A 92 4.05 -5.32 -7.85
C TYR A 92 2.86 -5.71 -6.96
N GLY A 93 2.55 -7.00 -6.87
CA GLY A 93 1.48 -7.49 -6.01
C GLY A 93 1.77 -7.32 -4.51
N ASN A 94 3.04 -7.43 -4.09
CA ASN A 94 3.43 -7.12 -2.72
C ASN A 94 3.20 -5.65 -2.35
N LEU A 95 3.41 -4.72 -3.29
CA LEU A 95 3.16 -3.30 -3.06
C LEU A 95 1.66 -2.97 -3.08
N LEU A 96 0.87 -3.65 -3.93
CA LEU A 96 -0.59 -3.47 -3.98
C LEU A 96 -1.30 -4.05 -2.75
N SER A 97 -0.84 -5.20 -2.25
CA SER A 97 -1.46 -5.88 -1.12
C SER A 97 -0.38 -6.38 -0.16
N PRO A 98 0.20 -5.49 0.66
CA PRO A 98 1.25 -5.84 1.60
C PRO A 98 0.82 -6.95 2.56
N GLY A 99 1.67 -7.98 2.72
CA GLY A 99 1.42 -9.12 3.59
C GLY A 99 0.51 -10.22 3.03
N SER A 100 -0.12 -10.02 1.86
CA SER A 100 -0.93 -11.05 1.20
C SER A 100 -0.10 -12.06 0.40
N MET A 101 1.11 -11.67 -0.01
CA MET A 101 2.02 -12.52 -0.75
C MET A 101 2.89 -13.34 0.22
N PRO A 102 3.29 -14.56 -0.14
CA PRO A 102 4.27 -15.31 0.64
C PRO A 102 5.60 -14.52 0.74
N PRO A 103 6.59 -14.87 1.60
CA PRO A 103 7.86 -14.12 1.77
C PRO A 103 8.95 -14.47 0.72
N PRO A 104 9.60 -13.51 0.02
CA PRO A 104 10.36 -13.78 -1.22
C PRO A 104 11.50 -14.80 -1.06
N ARG A 105 11.78 -15.60 -2.09
CA ARG A 105 12.93 -16.53 -2.11
C ARG A 105 14.22 -15.73 -2.28
N GLY A 106 14.79 -15.25 -1.18
CA GLY A 106 16.01 -14.46 -1.22
C GLY A 106 15.76 -13.08 -1.82
N LEU A 107 15.72 -12.04 -0.99
CA LEU A 107 15.73 -10.65 -1.45
C LEU A 107 17.06 -10.28 -2.14
N SER A 108 18.02 -11.20 -2.20
CA SER A 108 19.34 -11.07 -2.80
C SER A 108 19.37 -11.55 -4.26
N GLU A 109 19.29 -10.57 -5.15
CA GLU A 109 20.15 -10.46 -6.34
C GLU A 109 19.89 -11.21 -7.65
N TYR A 110 19.07 -12.25 -7.78
CA TYR A 110 19.17 -13.11 -8.98
C TYR A 110 18.24 -12.87 -10.19
N ALA A 111 17.28 -11.94 -10.12
CA ALA A 111 16.56 -11.46 -11.31
C ALA A 111 17.32 -10.31 -11.97
N LEU A 112 18.44 -10.61 -12.65
CA LEU A 112 19.18 -9.62 -13.45
C LEU A 112 18.49 -9.47 -14.81
N SER A 113 17.48 -8.61 -14.86
CA SER A 113 17.15 -7.95 -16.11
C SER A 113 17.66 -6.52 -16.06
N ASP A 114 18.41 -6.13 -17.09
CA ASP A 114 18.93 -4.77 -17.26
C ASP A 114 17.82 -3.78 -17.66
N GLN A 115 16.58 -4.25 -17.84
CA GLN A 115 15.47 -3.35 -18.13
C GLN A 115 15.18 -2.43 -16.93
N PRO A 116 15.14 -1.10 -17.14
CA PRO A 116 14.94 -0.13 -16.07
C PRO A 116 13.68 -0.37 -15.23
N VAL A 117 12.59 -0.86 -15.83
CA VAL A 117 11.31 -1.08 -15.14
C VAL A 117 11.43 -2.09 -13.98
N PHE A 118 12.17 -3.19 -14.18
CA PHE A 118 12.37 -4.21 -13.15
C PHE A 118 13.26 -3.69 -12.02
N LEU A 119 14.32 -2.94 -12.36
CA LEU A 119 15.21 -2.32 -11.38
C LEU A 119 14.48 -1.28 -10.53
N ARG A 120 13.66 -0.42 -11.15
CA ARG A 120 12.86 0.60 -10.46
C ARG A 120 11.88 -0.04 -9.48
N LEU A 121 11.14 -1.06 -9.91
CA LEU A 121 10.20 -1.76 -9.03
C LEU A 121 10.95 -2.44 -7.88
N LYS A 122 12.06 -3.13 -8.17
CA LYS A 122 12.93 -3.75 -7.16
C LYS A 122 13.39 -2.75 -6.10
N TYR A 123 13.91 -1.60 -6.53
CA TYR A 123 14.38 -0.57 -5.60
C TYR A 123 13.25 0.05 -4.81
N LEU A 124 12.09 0.31 -5.42
CA LEU A 124 10.91 0.78 -4.71
C LEU A 124 10.49 -0.23 -3.62
N THR A 125 10.43 -1.52 -3.94
CA THR A 125 10.16 -2.57 -2.94
C THR A 125 11.18 -2.54 -1.79
N PHE A 126 12.47 -2.39 -2.09
CA PHE A 126 13.49 -2.29 -1.04
C PHE A 126 13.38 -1.02 -0.19
N ALA A 127 12.91 0.09 -0.77
CA ALA A 127 12.67 1.32 -0.03
C ALA A 127 11.49 1.16 0.92
N VAL A 128 10.42 0.48 0.48
CA VAL A 128 9.25 0.15 1.31
C VAL A 128 9.62 -0.81 2.43
N MET A 129 10.44 -1.82 2.15
CA MET A 129 10.85 -2.82 3.15
C MET A 129 11.99 -2.38 4.08
N ASN A 130 12.52 -1.16 3.89
CA ASN A 130 13.69 -0.65 4.61
C ASN A 130 14.94 -1.56 4.53
N ILE A 131 15.28 -2.00 3.31
CA ILE A 131 16.43 -2.90 3.02
C ILE A 131 17.51 -2.16 2.20
N ASN A 132 17.38 -0.84 2.04
CA ASN A 132 18.25 -0.05 1.17
C ASN A 132 19.45 0.55 1.91
N HIS A 133 20.63 -0.09 1.80
CA HIS A 133 21.88 0.46 2.31
C HIS A 133 22.53 1.57 1.44
N ASP A 134 22.10 1.75 0.17
CA ASP A 134 22.66 2.72 -0.80
C ASP A 134 21.58 3.48 -1.60
N ALA A 135 20.68 4.17 -0.91
CA ALA A 135 19.53 4.83 -1.54
C ALA A 135 19.90 5.86 -2.64
N PRO A 136 20.91 6.75 -2.48
CA PRO A 136 21.19 7.78 -3.48
C PRO A 136 21.59 7.24 -4.85
N VAL A 137 22.43 6.19 -4.90
CA VAL A 137 22.88 5.55 -6.15
C VAL A 137 21.69 4.86 -6.84
N LYS A 138 20.88 4.14 -6.06
CA LYS A 138 19.66 3.49 -6.58
C LYS A 138 18.62 4.48 -7.08
N ALA A 139 18.65 5.72 -6.61
CA ALA A 139 17.70 6.75 -7.01
C ALA A 139 17.94 7.25 -8.45
N GLU A 140 19.12 7.00 -9.03
CA GLU A 140 19.50 7.45 -10.38
C GLU A 140 18.72 6.77 -11.52
N VAL A 141 18.13 5.59 -11.26
CA VAL A 141 17.33 4.91 -12.29
C VAL A 141 15.95 5.56 -12.51
N PHE A 142 15.52 6.44 -11.60
CA PHE A 142 14.23 7.13 -11.63
C PHE A 142 14.35 8.52 -12.27
N SER A 143 13.24 9.04 -12.82
CA SER A 143 13.19 10.45 -13.24
C SER A 143 13.41 11.41 -12.07
N GLU A 144 13.71 12.68 -12.36
CA GLU A 144 13.87 13.73 -11.35
C GLU A 144 12.74 13.78 -10.30
N GLN A 145 11.50 13.61 -10.74
CA GLN A 145 10.33 13.62 -9.85
C GLN A 145 10.29 12.36 -8.98
N ASN A 146 10.35 11.18 -9.60
CA ASN A 146 10.28 9.90 -8.90
C ASN A 146 11.50 9.65 -8.02
N ARG A 147 12.66 10.22 -8.36
CA ARG A 147 13.87 10.23 -7.53
C ARG A 147 13.63 10.93 -6.19
N LYS A 148 12.95 12.07 -6.19
CA LYS A 148 12.59 12.79 -4.94
C LYS A 148 11.61 11.97 -4.11
N ASN A 149 10.59 11.38 -4.74
CA ASN A 149 9.61 10.53 -4.06
C ASN A 149 10.31 9.30 -3.44
N PHE A 150 11.15 8.61 -4.20
CA PHE A 150 11.95 7.47 -3.75
C PHE A 150 12.82 7.80 -2.53
N LEU A 151 13.52 8.93 -2.55
CA LEU A 151 14.36 9.36 -1.42
C LEU A 151 13.53 9.70 -0.18
N ARG A 152 12.34 10.30 -0.35
CA ARG A 152 11.42 10.57 0.78
C ARG A 152 10.89 9.28 1.40
N ILE A 153 10.45 8.32 0.58
CA ILE A 153 10.00 7.00 1.05
C ILE A 153 11.13 6.31 1.82
N THR A 154 12.34 6.28 1.25
CA THR A 154 13.49 5.63 1.88
C THR A 154 13.86 6.30 3.20
N ALA A 155 13.88 7.64 3.26
CA ALA A 155 14.21 8.37 4.48
C ALA A 155 13.17 8.13 5.58
N HIS A 156 11.88 8.18 5.25
CA HIS A 156 10.80 7.91 6.22
C HIS A 156 10.85 6.49 6.77
N ASN A 157 10.99 5.48 5.90
CA ASN A 157 11.01 4.09 6.35
C ASN A 157 12.28 3.73 7.13
N ALA A 158 13.39 4.45 6.90
CA ALA A 158 14.61 4.31 7.69
C ALA A 158 14.49 4.99 9.07
N SER A 159 13.87 6.17 9.14
CA SER A 159 13.68 6.91 10.39
C SER A 159 12.45 7.84 10.28
N PRO A 160 11.26 7.36 10.72
CA PRO A 160 10.06 8.16 10.62
C PRO A 160 10.09 9.30 11.65
N ASP A 161 9.77 10.54 11.21
CA ASP A 161 9.68 11.72 12.08
C ASP A 161 8.35 11.73 12.84
N TYR A 162 8.10 10.71 13.66
CA TYR A 162 6.90 10.62 14.47
C TYR A 162 6.98 11.50 15.73
N ARG A 163 5.81 11.98 16.16
CA ARG A 163 5.61 12.71 17.41
C ARG A 163 5.04 11.77 18.47
N SER A 164 5.52 11.91 19.71
CA SER A 164 5.07 11.07 20.82
C SER A 164 3.71 11.55 21.36
N PRO A 165 2.66 10.70 21.37
CA PRO A 165 1.36 11.05 21.95
C PRO A 165 1.42 11.34 23.45
N LEU A 166 2.23 10.57 24.19
CA LEU A 166 2.42 10.79 25.62
C LEU A 166 3.11 12.13 25.89
N ALA A 167 4.15 12.48 25.13
CA ALA A 167 4.81 13.78 25.27
C ALA A 167 3.84 14.94 24.99
N ALA A 168 3.02 14.82 23.94
CA ALA A 168 1.99 15.82 23.62
C ALA A 168 0.99 16.00 24.78
N ALA A 169 0.51 14.90 25.37
CA ALA A 169 -0.36 14.95 26.55
C ALA A 169 0.32 15.64 27.75
N LEU A 170 1.56 15.26 28.08
CA LEU A 170 2.32 15.82 29.19
C LEU A 170 2.56 17.32 29.04
N PHE A 171 2.88 17.79 27.84
CA PHE A 171 2.98 19.23 27.58
C PHE A 171 1.66 19.94 27.88
N SER A 172 0.53 19.40 27.40
CA SER A 172 -0.78 19.99 27.66
C SER A 172 -1.25 19.90 29.12
N THR A 173 -0.67 19.00 29.92
CA THR A 173 -0.85 18.97 31.38
C THR A 173 -0.17 20.14 32.07
N VAL A 174 0.91 20.70 31.50
CA VAL A 174 1.58 21.90 32.05
C VAL A 174 0.92 23.17 31.52
N LEU A 175 0.66 23.21 30.21
CA LEU A 175 0.09 24.36 29.54
C LEU A 175 -0.94 23.91 28.51
N PRO A 176 -2.25 24.18 28.71
CA PRO A 176 -3.30 23.76 27.80
C PRO A 176 -2.99 24.11 26.34
N GLY A 177 -3.03 23.10 25.45
CA GLY A 177 -2.81 23.27 24.01
C GLY A 177 -1.35 23.20 23.56
N SER A 178 -0.37 23.18 24.46
CA SER A 178 1.05 23.10 24.07
C SER A 178 1.43 21.77 23.40
N GLY A 179 0.74 20.67 23.72
CA GLY A 179 0.89 19.41 23.01
C GLY A 179 0.45 19.47 21.54
N LYS A 180 -0.58 20.25 21.23
CA LYS A 180 -1.03 20.52 19.86
C LYS A 180 -0.05 21.39 19.10
N ILE A 181 0.61 22.34 19.77
CA ILE A 181 1.70 23.15 19.19
C ILE A 181 2.89 22.25 18.85
N TYR A 182 3.25 21.31 19.74
CA TYR A 182 4.32 20.33 19.50
C TYR A 182 4.07 19.46 18.25
N THR A 183 2.80 19.16 17.94
CA THR A 183 2.39 18.37 16.77
C THR A 183 2.07 19.23 15.53
N GLY A 184 2.29 20.55 15.58
CA GLY A 184 2.07 21.47 14.45
C GLY A 184 0.64 22.00 14.30
N PHE A 185 -0.28 21.63 15.19
CA PHE A 185 -1.65 22.14 15.26
C PHE A 185 -1.73 23.45 16.04
N TYR A 186 -1.01 24.47 15.56
CA TYR A 186 -0.84 25.76 16.26
C TYR A 186 -2.16 26.48 16.56
N GLY A 187 -3.09 26.49 15.60
CA GLY A 187 -4.40 27.12 15.77
C GLY A 187 -5.19 26.48 16.91
N ASP A 188 -5.28 25.16 16.91
CA ASP A 188 -5.98 24.41 17.94
C ASP A 188 -5.31 24.57 19.32
N GLY A 189 -3.97 24.63 19.36
CA GLY A 189 -3.22 24.89 20.57
C GLY A 189 -3.52 26.26 21.18
N PHE A 190 -3.60 27.29 20.35
CA PHE A 190 -3.94 28.65 20.79
C PHE A 190 -5.39 28.74 21.31
N VAL A 191 -6.34 28.16 20.58
CA VAL A 191 -7.75 28.11 21.01
C VAL A 191 -7.90 27.36 22.33
N SER A 192 -7.18 26.24 22.50
CA SER A 192 -7.13 25.49 23.75
C SER A 192 -6.70 26.35 24.93
N LEU A 193 -5.62 27.12 24.79
CA LEU A 193 -5.12 28.00 25.83
C LEU A 193 -6.13 29.12 26.16
N LEU A 194 -6.66 29.79 25.13
CA LEU A 194 -7.61 30.88 25.30
C LEU A 194 -8.90 30.41 25.98
N MET A 195 -9.48 29.29 25.54
CA MET A 195 -10.74 28.79 26.08
C MET A 195 -10.59 28.32 27.52
N THR A 196 -9.56 27.53 27.82
CA THR A 196 -9.29 27.11 29.21
C THR A 196 -8.99 28.32 30.09
N GLY A 197 -8.14 29.24 29.63
CA GLY A 197 -7.81 30.45 30.38
C GLY A 197 -9.02 31.34 30.65
N LEU A 198 -9.89 31.53 29.65
CA LEU A 198 -11.13 32.30 29.80
C LEU A 198 -12.07 31.66 30.84
N MET A 199 -12.29 30.35 30.77
CA MET A 199 -13.16 29.65 31.73
C MET A 199 -12.58 29.69 33.15
N THR A 200 -11.26 29.51 33.29
CA THR A 200 -10.57 29.66 34.57
C THR A 200 -10.71 31.08 35.12
N TYR A 201 -10.52 32.10 34.29
CA TYR A 201 -10.69 33.51 34.69
C TYR A 201 -12.12 33.80 35.13
N LEU A 202 -13.12 33.38 34.36
CA LEU A 202 -14.54 33.56 34.71
C LEU A 202 -14.91 32.84 36.00
N SER A 203 -14.37 31.64 36.24
CA SER A 203 -14.56 30.93 37.50
C SER A 203 -14.00 31.72 38.68
N TRP A 204 -12.75 32.18 38.56
CA TRP A 204 -12.08 32.97 39.59
C TRP A 204 -12.82 34.28 39.91
N ASP A 205 -13.22 35.03 38.88
CA ASP A 205 -13.93 36.31 39.02
C ASP A 205 -15.30 36.14 39.70
N ASN A 206 -16.03 35.06 39.38
CA ASN A 206 -17.32 34.78 40.00
C ASN A 206 -17.18 34.33 41.47
N PHE A 207 -16.17 33.53 41.81
CA PHE A 207 -15.91 33.19 43.22
C PHE A 207 -15.49 34.43 44.02
N LYS A 208 -14.65 35.30 43.44
CA LYS A 208 -14.26 36.57 44.06
C LYS A 208 -15.45 37.50 44.29
N SER A 209 -16.46 37.45 43.42
CA SER A 209 -17.69 38.23 43.52
C SER A 209 -18.81 37.53 44.29
N GLU A 210 -18.51 36.49 45.07
CA GLU A 210 -19.46 35.70 45.89
C GLU A 210 -20.58 34.99 45.09
N ASN A 211 -20.45 34.92 43.76
CA ASN A 211 -21.38 34.23 42.86
C ASN A 211 -21.02 32.73 42.72
N ASN A 212 -21.12 31.98 43.83
CA ASN A 212 -20.63 30.60 43.94
C ASN A 212 -21.18 29.64 42.88
N ILE A 213 -22.46 29.74 42.53
CA ILE A 213 -23.08 28.88 41.51
C ILE A 213 -22.38 29.07 40.15
N ARG A 214 -22.17 30.32 39.73
CA ARG A 214 -21.48 30.64 38.46
C ARG A 214 -20.00 30.25 38.54
N GLY A 215 -19.36 30.46 39.69
CA GLY A 215 -17.98 30.04 39.94
C GLY A 215 -17.79 28.55 39.68
N TRP A 216 -18.66 27.70 40.22
CA TRP A 216 -18.64 26.24 40.00
C TRP A 216 -18.98 25.85 38.56
N ILE A 217 -19.92 26.54 37.89
CA ILE A 217 -20.23 26.28 36.48
C ILE A 217 -18.99 26.52 35.61
N PHE A 218 -18.36 27.69 35.71
CA PHE A 218 -17.17 27.99 34.92
C PHE A 218 -15.96 27.17 35.35
N GLY A 219 -15.85 26.80 36.63
CA GLY A 219 -14.81 25.91 37.13
C GLY A 219 -14.93 24.50 36.55
N GLY A 220 -16.15 23.95 36.48
CA GLY A 220 -16.43 22.69 35.82
C GLY A 220 -16.11 22.73 34.32
N LEU A 221 -16.47 23.83 33.64
CA LEU A 221 -16.10 24.03 32.23
C LEU A 221 -14.58 24.12 32.06
N ALA A 222 -13.88 24.85 32.93
CA ALA A 222 -12.42 24.94 32.88
C ALA A 222 -11.78 23.56 33.04
N ALA A 223 -12.22 22.77 34.03
CA ALA A 223 -11.75 21.40 34.23
C ALA A 223 -12.04 20.49 33.03
N PHE A 224 -13.24 20.60 32.45
CA PHE A 224 -13.63 19.87 31.25
C PHE A 224 -12.71 20.21 30.05
N PHE A 225 -12.53 21.51 29.76
CA PHE A 225 -11.63 21.93 28.68
C PHE A 225 -10.18 21.54 28.96
N TYR A 226 -9.72 21.60 30.21
CA TYR A 226 -8.37 21.18 30.59
C TYR A 226 -8.13 19.70 30.28
N ALA A 227 -9.02 18.83 30.76
CA ALA A 227 -8.94 17.39 30.50
C ALA A 227 -9.05 17.08 29.00
N GLY A 228 -9.98 17.75 28.31
CA GLY A 228 -10.14 17.65 26.86
C GLY A 228 -8.89 18.08 26.09
N ASN A 229 -8.14 19.07 26.57
CA ASN A 229 -6.90 19.51 25.94
C ASN A 229 -5.75 18.50 26.10
N ILE A 230 -5.65 17.82 27.25
CA ILE A 230 -4.69 16.74 27.45
C ILE A 230 -4.99 15.60 26.48
N TYR A 231 -6.24 15.10 26.46
CA TYR A 231 -6.65 14.02 25.57
C TYR A 231 -6.55 14.42 24.10
N GLY A 232 -7.02 15.61 23.72
CA GLY A 232 -6.93 16.10 22.34
C GLY A 232 -5.49 16.29 21.87
N SER A 233 -4.54 16.55 22.77
CA SER A 233 -3.11 16.64 22.40
C SER A 233 -2.51 15.26 22.13
N TYR A 234 -2.88 14.25 22.92
CA TYR A 234 -2.53 12.86 22.63
C TYR A 234 -2.98 12.48 21.22
N ILE A 235 -4.26 12.71 20.91
CA ILE A 235 -4.84 12.41 19.59
C ILE A 235 -4.16 13.20 18.48
N SER A 236 -3.80 14.46 18.69
CA SER A 236 -3.11 15.26 17.67
C SER A 236 -1.78 14.66 17.21
N ALA A 237 -1.08 13.94 18.08
CA ALA A 237 0.17 13.26 17.72
C ALA A 237 -0.10 12.00 16.89
N GLU A 238 -1.13 11.22 17.22
CA GLU A 238 -1.55 10.07 16.41
C GLU A 238 -1.99 10.52 15.02
N VAL A 239 -2.78 11.59 14.93
CA VAL A 239 -3.19 12.18 13.65
C VAL A 239 -1.97 12.67 12.85
N TYR A 240 -1.01 13.34 13.50
CA TYR A 240 0.22 13.76 12.84
C TYR A 240 0.99 12.55 12.25
N ASN A 241 1.15 11.48 13.03
CA ASN A 241 1.89 10.28 12.60
C ASN A 241 1.16 9.56 11.45
N ASN A 242 -0.16 9.38 11.57
CA ASN A 242 -0.98 8.76 10.54
C ASN A 242 -0.94 9.56 9.22
N ASN A 243 -1.01 10.90 9.31
CA ASN A 243 -0.88 11.76 8.12
C ASN A 243 0.48 11.59 7.43
N LYS A 244 1.55 11.32 8.20
CA LYS A 244 2.88 11.05 7.62
C LYS A 244 2.91 9.71 6.89
N ASP A 245 2.29 8.69 7.45
CA ASP A 245 2.20 7.38 6.79
C ASP A 245 1.33 7.44 5.53
N GLU A 246 0.21 8.16 5.58
CA GLU A 246 -0.62 8.41 4.40
C GLU A 246 0.12 9.21 3.32
N GLU A 247 0.92 10.20 3.70
CA GLU A 247 1.77 10.96 2.75
C GLU A 247 2.71 10.00 2.01
N ILE A 248 3.39 9.12 2.74
CA ILE A 248 4.31 8.13 2.15
C ILE A 248 3.59 7.11 1.30
N GLN A 249 2.42 6.62 1.74
CA GLN A 249 1.63 5.68 0.95
C GLN A 249 1.21 6.31 -0.39
N ARG A 250 0.80 7.58 -0.40
CA ARG A 250 0.49 8.29 -1.65
C ARG A 250 1.70 8.38 -2.58
N LEU A 251 2.90 8.63 -2.03
CA LEU A 251 4.13 8.65 -2.85
C LEU A 251 4.45 7.26 -3.45
N ILE A 252 4.21 6.19 -2.68
CA ILE A 252 4.37 4.80 -3.16
C ILE A 252 3.39 4.55 -4.30
N ASP A 253 2.11 4.90 -4.13
CA ASP A 253 1.07 4.72 -5.15
C ASP A 253 1.38 5.55 -6.41
N GLU A 254 1.76 6.83 -6.26
CA GLU A 254 2.18 7.70 -7.36
C GLU A 254 3.32 7.07 -8.18
N MET A 255 4.33 6.51 -7.51
CA MET A 255 5.42 5.82 -8.18
C MET A 255 4.95 4.53 -8.84
N LEU A 256 4.16 3.71 -8.14
CA LEU A 256 3.68 2.41 -8.61
C LEU A 256 2.83 2.52 -9.89
N TYR A 257 1.98 3.55 -9.97
CA TYR A 257 1.12 3.83 -11.12
C TYR A 257 1.78 4.71 -12.20
N SER A 258 3.03 5.12 -12.01
CA SER A 258 3.77 5.87 -13.03
C SER A 258 4.17 4.99 -14.22
N ASP A 259 4.32 5.60 -15.40
CA ASP A 259 4.79 4.92 -16.61
C ASP A 259 6.22 4.37 -16.46
N GLU A 260 6.97 4.80 -15.45
CA GLU A 260 8.31 4.31 -15.16
C GLU A 260 8.34 2.91 -14.53
N ILE A 261 7.29 2.56 -13.78
CA ILE A 261 7.15 1.30 -13.05
C ILE A 261 6.14 0.39 -13.71
N ARG A 262 5.05 0.93 -14.26
CA ARG A 262 4.07 0.13 -14.99
C ARG A 262 4.79 -0.56 -16.17
N ASN A 263 4.72 -1.89 -16.22
CA ASN A 263 5.28 -2.69 -17.33
C ASN A 263 4.19 -2.96 -18.40
N PRO A 264 4.04 -2.12 -19.43
CA PRO A 264 3.10 -2.39 -20.53
C PRO A 264 3.56 -3.57 -21.42
N GLU A 265 4.86 -3.84 -21.50
CA GLU A 265 5.45 -4.88 -22.36
C GLU A 265 5.29 -6.28 -21.77
N GLY A 266 5.21 -6.43 -20.45
CA GLY A 266 4.99 -7.73 -19.78
C GLY A 266 3.66 -8.38 -20.17
N LEU A 267 2.63 -7.57 -20.48
CA LEU A 267 1.38 -8.06 -21.06
C LEU A 267 1.52 -8.52 -22.51
N GLU A 268 2.54 -8.05 -23.23
CA GLU A 268 2.84 -8.50 -24.60
C GLU A 268 3.65 -9.79 -24.62
N VAL A 269 4.50 -10.04 -23.62
CA VAL A 269 5.15 -11.35 -23.39
C VAL A 269 4.12 -12.44 -23.04
N ILE A 270 2.93 -12.02 -22.60
CA ILE A 270 1.76 -12.85 -22.29
C ILE A 270 0.86 -13.08 -23.53
N LYS A 271 0.99 -12.28 -24.60
CA LYS A 271 0.26 -12.50 -25.87
C LYS A 271 0.83 -13.69 -26.65
#